data_AF-A0A1B2DHJ2-F1
#
_entry.id   AF-A0A1B2DHJ2-F1
#
_cell.length_a   1.000
_cell.length_b   1.000
_cell.length_c   1.000
_cell.angle_alpha   90.00
_cell.angle_beta   90.00
_cell.angle_gamma   90.00
#
_symmetry.space_group_name_H-M   'P 1'
#
loop_
_entity.id
_entity.type
_entity.pdbx_description
1 polymer ?
#
loop_
_entity_poly.entity_id
_entity_poly.type
_entity_poly.pdbx_seq_one_letter_code
_entity_poly.pdbx_strand_id
1 'polypeptide(L)'
;MKRKAVVAGATGLIGKELVQLLLDDQAYSAVTLLVRRTTGMVHPKLVEQVIDFDQLQQTDVEMNGADVYCTLGTTIKKAGSQDAFRKVDYEYPLSLGLLASRQGAKQLLLVSAIGAKASSRTFYTRVKGEVEEALRSLGLPALHIFRPSLLLGKREEFRFGERLAAALSGVLSPLYSGPLRKYAPVEAGTVAKAMILAAKSGQAGIHMHENEQIVKVKQTS
;
A
#
# COMPACT_ATOMS: atom_id res chain seq x y z
N MET A 1 14.27 -20.84 1.34
CA MET A 1 14.10 -20.24 0.01
C MET A 1 14.03 -18.72 0.14
N LYS A 2 14.60 -17.97 -0.82
CA LYS A 2 14.48 -16.51 -0.86
C LYS A 2 13.07 -16.10 -1.30
N ARG A 3 12.58 -14.95 -0.83
CA ARG A 3 11.24 -14.42 -1.09
C ARG A 3 11.16 -13.78 -2.48
N LYS A 4 9.95 -13.75 -3.05
CA LYS A 4 9.60 -13.01 -4.27
C LYS A 4 8.60 -11.92 -3.89
N ALA A 5 8.76 -10.71 -4.43
CA ALA A 5 7.81 -9.62 -4.25
C ALA A 5 7.11 -9.29 -5.57
N VAL A 6 5.81 -9.02 -5.52
CA VAL A 6 5.06 -8.43 -6.62
C VAL A 6 4.45 -7.12 -6.16
N VAL A 7 4.68 -6.01 -6.86
CA VAL A 7 4.31 -4.67 -6.39
C VAL A 7 3.41 -3.96 -7.41
N ALA A 8 2.19 -3.65 -6.99
CA ALA A 8 1.29 -2.75 -7.72
C ALA A 8 1.32 -1.35 -7.09
N GLY A 9 1.53 -0.31 -7.91
CA GLY A 9 1.64 1.07 -7.43
C GLY A 9 3.06 1.54 -7.12
N ALA A 10 4.07 0.91 -7.73
CA ALA A 10 5.50 1.19 -7.56
C ALA A 10 5.90 2.66 -7.80
N THR A 11 5.16 3.40 -8.63
CA THR A 11 5.47 4.82 -8.91
C THR A 11 4.85 5.79 -7.91
N GLY A 12 4.01 5.31 -6.98
CA GLY A 12 3.40 6.11 -5.93
C GLY A 12 4.39 6.43 -4.79
N LEU A 13 4.02 7.34 -3.89
CA LEU A 13 4.92 7.79 -2.81
C LEU A 13 5.42 6.62 -1.92
N ILE A 14 4.52 5.74 -1.46
CA ILE A 14 4.92 4.57 -0.66
C ILE A 14 5.57 3.52 -1.56
N GLY A 15 5.04 3.32 -2.78
CA GLY A 15 5.57 2.35 -3.72
C GLY A 15 7.04 2.57 -4.08
N LYS A 16 7.46 3.82 -4.29
CA LYS A 16 8.86 4.15 -4.60
C LYS A 16 9.80 3.75 -3.46
N GLU A 17 9.45 4.11 -2.23
CA GLU A 17 10.20 3.75 -1.02
C GLU A 17 10.23 2.21 -0.84
N LEU A 18 9.09 1.56 -1.04
CA LEU A 18 8.95 0.12 -0.92
C LEU A 18 9.83 -0.64 -1.92
N VAL A 19 9.83 -0.22 -3.18
CA VAL A 19 10.65 -0.87 -4.22
C VAL A 19 12.13 -0.74 -3.89
N GLN A 20 12.61 0.43 -3.49
CA GLN A 20 14.02 0.60 -3.10
C GLN A 20 14.39 -0.35 -1.96
N LEU A 21 13.60 -0.38 -0.89
CA LEU A 21 13.84 -1.26 0.26
C LEU A 21 13.81 -2.75 -0.11
N LEU A 22 12.91 -3.16 -1.01
CA LEU A 22 12.83 -4.56 -1.48
C LEU A 22 14.04 -4.96 -2.32
N LEU A 23 14.54 -4.05 -3.17
CA LEU A 23 15.71 -4.33 -4.01
C LEU A 23 16.98 -4.47 -3.15
N ASP A 24 17.09 -3.68 -2.09
CA ASP A 24 18.21 -3.70 -1.14
C ASP A 24 18.13 -4.88 -0.15
N ASP A 25 16.94 -5.44 0.12
CA ASP A 25 16.76 -6.55 1.08
C ASP A 25 17.25 -7.90 0.49
N GLN A 26 18.20 -8.54 1.19
CA GLN A 26 18.78 -9.83 0.81
C GLN A 26 17.81 -11.02 0.98
N ALA A 27 16.73 -10.83 1.73
CA ALA A 27 15.67 -11.83 1.86
C ALA A 27 14.88 -11.99 0.55
N TYR A 28 14.87 -10.99 -0.33
CA TYR A 28 14.21 -11.04 -1.63
C TYR A 28 15.19 -11.35 -2.76
N SER A 29 14.84 -12.34 -3.58
CA SER A 29 15.59 -12.69 -4.80
C SER A 29 15.03 -12.05 -6.05
N ALA A 30 13.76 -11.67 -6.06
CA ALA A 30 13.09 -11.08 -7.22
C ALA A 30 12.01 -10.07 -6.78
N VAL A 31 11.88 -8.99 -7.53
CA VAL A 31 10.88 -7.94 -7.37
C VAL A 31 10.23 -7.70 -8.73
N THR A 32 8.95 -8.03 -8.86
CA THR A 32 8.16 -7.80 -10.07
C THR A 32 7.27 -6.58 -9.89
N LEU A 33 7.40 -5.58 -10.74
CA LEU A 33 6.53 -4.40 -10.72
C LEU A 33 5.40 -4.54 -11.73
N LEU A 34 4.17 -4.33 -11.27
CA LEU A 34 3.00 -4.19 -12.13
C LEU A 34 2.81 -2.71 -12.43
N VAL A 35 3.08 -2.32 -13.67
CA VAL A 35 3.12 -0.92 -14.09
C VAL A 35 2.31 -0.70 -15.36
N ARG A 36 1.77 0.51 -15.55
CA ARG A 36 1.06 0.88 -16.80
C ARG A 36 1.99 1.29 -17.94
N ARG A 37 3.24 1.62 -17.58
CA ARG A 37 4.33 2.03 -18.46
C ARG A 37 5.64 1.76 -17.73
N THR A 38 6.71 1.50 -18.47
CA THR A 38 8.03 1.28 -17.87
C THR A 38 8.43 2.45 -16.96
N THR A 39 9.09 2.15 -15.85
CA THR A 39 9.66 3.19 -14.97
C THR A 39 11.07 3.59 -15.39
N GLY A 40 11.70 2.82 -16.29
CA GLY A 40 13.11 2.98 -16.66
C GLY A 40 14.09 2.50 -15.59
N MET A 41 13.61 1.94 -14.49
CA MET A 41 14.45 1.40 -13.42
C MET A 41 15.11 0.11 -13.88
N VAL A 42 16.41 -0.03 -13.60
CA VAL A 42 17.19 -1.22 -13.93
C VAL A 42 17.86 -1.73 -12.66
N HIS A 43 17.62 -3.00 -12.34
CA HIS A 43 18.27 -3.66 -11.21
C HIS A 43 18.28 -5.19 -11.42
N PRO A 44 19.31 -5.94 -11.00
CA PRO A 44 19.41 -7.38 -11.27
C PRO A 44 18.25 -8.25 -10.73
N LYS A 45 17.60 -7.81 -9.64
CA LYS A 45 16.43 -8.47 -9.05
C LYS A 45 15.09 -8.02 -9.65
N LEU A 46 15.10 -6.98 -10.48
CA LEU A 46 13.89 -6.26 -10.89
C LEU A 46 13.38 -6.75 -12.22
N VAL A 47 12.08 -7.01 -12.29
CA VAL A 47 11.35 -7.24 -13.54
C VAL A 47 10.17 -6.29 -13.59
N GLU A 48 10.01 -5.57 -14.69
CA GLU A 48 8.79 -4.80 -14.95
C GLU A 48 7.84 -5.61 -15.81
N GLN A 49 6.57 -5.63 -15.42
CA GLN A 49 5.48 -6.16 -16.21
C GLN A 49 4.55 -4.99 -16.55
N VAL A 50 4.61 -4.58 -17.82
CA VAL A 50 3.72 -3.54 -18.33
C VAL A 50 2.36 -4.18 -18.61
N ILE A 51 1.35 -3.77 -17.84
CA ILE A 51 0.02 -4.37 -17.88
C ILE A 51 -1.07 -3.30 -18.00
N ASP A 52 -2.19 -3.72 -18.57
CA ASP A 52 -3.46 -3.02 -18.39
C ASP A 52 -4.14 -3.54 -17.11
N PHE A 53 -4.38 -2.64 -16.16
CA PHE A 53 -5.05 -2.99 -14.91
C PHE A 53 -6.53 -3.37 -15.11
N ASP A 54 -7.14 -2.93 -16.20
CA ASP A 54 -8.50 -3.34 -16.59
C ASP A 54 -8.56 -4.82 -16.99
N GLN A 55 -7.42 -5.37 -17.41
CA GLN A 55 -7.28 -6.76 -17.85
C GLN A 55 -6.37 -7.56 -16.92
N LEU A 56 -6.16 -7.10 -15.68
CA LEU A 56 -5.24 -7.73 -14.72
C LEU A 56 -5.48 -9.24 -14.55
N GLN A 57 -6.74 -9.68 -14.57
CA GLN A 57 -7.11 -11.10 -14.46
C GLN A 57 -6.64 -11.98 -15.63
N GLN A 58 -6.27 -11.38 -16.76
CA GLN A 58 -5.82 -12.08 -17.96
C GLN A 58 -4.28 -12.16 -18.04
N THR A 59 -3.58 -11.62 -17.04
CA THR A 59 -2.11 -11.63 -17.02
C THR A 59 -1.54 -12.92 -16.46
N ASP A 60 -0.39 -13.33 -16.97
CA ASP A 60 0.36 -14.52 -16.53
C ASP A 60 1.39 -14.19 -15.44
N VAL A 61 1.15 -13.13 -14.65
CA VAL A 61 2.06 -12.74 -13.58
C VAL A 61 2.12 -13.85 -12.53
N GLU A 62 3.29 -14.47 -12.37
CA GLU A 62 3.48 -15.50 -11.37
C GLU A 62 3.51 -14.90 -9.96
N MET A 63 2.56 -15.31 -9.11
CA MET A 63 2.48 -14.90 -7.71
C MET A 63 2.64 -16.06 -6.73
N ASN A 64 2.92 -17.28 -7.19
CA ASN A 64 2.98 -18.45 -6.33
C ASN A 64 4.05 -18.29 -5.23
N GLY A 65 3.60 -18.38 -3.97
CA GLY A 65 4.43 -18.15 -2.78
C GLY A 65 4.98 -16.72 -2.62
N ALA A 66 4.54 -15.76 -3.44
CA ALA A 66 5.03 -14.39 -3.43
C ALA A 66 4.36 -13.53 -2.34
N ASP A 67 5.08 -12.50 -1.92
CA ASP A 67 4.57 -11.41 -1.10
C ASP A 67 4.02 -10.32 -2.05
N VAL A 68 2.70 -10.16 -2.11
CA VAL A 68 2.04 -9.22 -3.04
C VAL A 68 1.76 -7.91 -2.31
N TYR A 69 2.27 -6.80 -2.82
CA TYR A 69 2.15 -5.47 -2.26
C TYR A 69 1.25 -4.60 -3.12
N CYS A 70 0.18 -4.07 -2.52
CA CYS A 70 -0.73 -3.14 -3.16
C CYS A 70 -0.58 -1.76 -2.53
N THR A 71 0.18 -0.89 -3.19
CA THR A 71 0.34 0.54 -2.84
C THR A 71 -0.41 1.44 -3.82
N LEU A 72 -1.39 0.90 -4.55
CA LEU A 72 -2.28 1.66 -5.41
C LEU A 72 -3.14 2.63 -4.59
N GLY A 73 -3.36 3.80 -5.17
CA GLY A 73 -4.27 4.80 -4.62
C GLY A 73 -4.16 6.11 -5.37
N THR A 74 -5.28 6.78 -5.53
CA THR A 74 -5.37 8.10 -6.13
C THR A 74 -6.06 9.08 -5.18
N THR A 75 -6.30 10.30 -5.66
CA THR A 75 -7.20 11.25 -5.00
C THR A 75 -8.37 11.52 -5.94
N ILE A 76 -9.54 11.88 -5.42
CA ILE A 76 -10.69 12.22 -6.27
C ILE A 76 -10.31 13.34 -7.26
N LYS A 77 -9.55 14.35 -6.81
CA LYS A 77 -9.04 15.43 -7.68
C LYS A 77 -8.21 14.89 -8.85
N LYS A 78 -7.31 13.93 -8.59
CA LYS A 78 -6.46 13.32 -9.62
C LYS A 78 -7.21 12.33 -10.52
N ALA A 79 -8.16 11.59 -9.95
CA ALA A 79 -9.00 10.67 -10.71
C ALA A 79 -9.99 11.42 -11.61
N GLY A 80 -10.39 12.64 -11.24
CA GLY A 80 -11.37 13.46 -11.96
C GLY A 80 -12.83 13.12 -11.62
N SER A 81 -13.12 11.90 -11.16
CA SER A 81 -14.47 11.49 -10.76
C SER A 81 -14.46 10.47 -9.60
N GLN A 82 -15.63 10.26 -8.99
CA GLN A 82 -15.81 9.20 -7.99
C GLN A 82 -15.64 7.81 -8.59
N ASP A 83 -16.15 7.57 -9.80
CA ASP A 83 -16.02 6.28 -10.46
C ASP A 83 -14.56 5.96 -10.80
N ALA A 84 -13.82 6.93 -11.33
CA ALA A 84 -12.39 6.77 -11.59
C ALA A 84 -11.59 6.55 -10.30
N PHE A 85 -11.98 7.19 -9.20
CA PHE A 85 -11.40 6.92 -7.88
C PHE A 85 -11.72 5.49 -7.42
N ARG A 86 -12.99 5.05 -7.51
CA ARG A 86 -13.41 3.70 -7.13
C ARG A 86 -12.67 2.64 -7.94
N LYS A 87 -12.49 2.87 -9.23
CA LYS A 87 -11.72 1.98 -10.11
C LYS A 87 -10.29 1.75 -9.59
N VAL A 88 -9.59 2.82 -9.23
CA VAL A 88 -8.20 2.76 -8.76
C VAL A 88 -8.07 2.28 -7.30
N ASP A 89 -8.97 2.68 -6.41
CA ASP A 89 -8.85 2.46 -4.97
C ASP A 89 -9.66 1.26 -4.45
N TYR A 90 -10.55 0.68 -5.26
CA TYR A 90 -11.33 -0.52 -4.96
C TYR A 90 -11.16 -1.61 -6.01
N GLU A 91 -11.46 -1.34 -7.28
CA GLU A 91 -11.52 -2.40 -8.30
C GLU A 91 -10.15 -3.01 -8.60
N TYR A 92 -9.12 -2.18 -8.81
CA TYR A 92 -7.77 -2.70 -9.08
C TYR A 92 -7.17 -3.46 -7.89
N PRO A 93 -7.23 -2.97 -6.63
CA PRO A 93 -6.77 -3.76 -5.49
C PRO A 93 -7.55 -5.07 -5.30
N LEU A 94 -8.87 -5.06 -5.51
CA LEU A 94 -9.69 -6.28 -5.42
C LEU A 94 -9.30 -7.28 -6.52
N SER A 95 -9.16 -6.81 -7.76
CA SER A 95 -8.68 -7.63 -8.87
C SER A 95 -7.29 -8.21 -8.57
N LEU A 96 -6.37 -7.40 -8.03
CA LEU A 96 -5.07 -7.89 -7.63
C LEU A 96 -5.16 -8.98 -6.55
N GLY A 97 -6.03 -8.81 -5.56
CA GLY A 97 -6.27 -9.83 -4.53
C GLY A 97 -6.85 -11.12 -5.09
N LEU A 98 -7.79 -11.03 -6.04
CA LEU A 98 -8.36 -12.19 -6.73
C LEU A 98 -7.29 -12.95 -7.53
N LEU A 99 -6.45 -12.21 -8.26
CA LEU A 99 -5.33 -12.79 -9.01
C LEU A 99 -4.32 -13.45 -8.06
N ALA A 100 -3.97 -12.77 -6.97
CA ALA A 100 -3.05 -13.27 -5.96
C ALA A 100 -3.57 -14.57 -5.31
N SER A 101 -4.86 -14.61 -4.95
CA SER A 101 -5.49 -15.82 -4.39
C SER A 101 -5.43 -16.97 -5.39
N ARG A 102 -5.85 -16.72 -6.65
CA ARG A 102 -5.86 -17.73 -7.72
C ARG A 102 -4.46 -18.27 -8.04
N GLN A 103 -3.43 -17.42 -7.99
CA GLN A 103 -2.05 -17.78 -8.32
C GLN A 103 -1.25 -18.31 -7.12
N GLY A 104 -1.89 -18.57 -5.96
CA GLY A 104 -1.22 -19.15 -4.80
C GLY A 104 -0.27 -18.19 -4.10
N ALA A 105 -0.56 -16.90 -4.10
CA ALA A 105 0.22 -15.92 -3.34
C ALA A 105 0.28 -16.27 -1.86
N LYS A 106 1.45 -16.07 -1.26
CA LYS A 106 1.63 -16.32 0.17
C LYS A 106 0.83 -15.32 0.99
N GLN A 107 0.82 -14.06 0.57
CA GLN A 107 0.16 -12.99 1.29
C GLN A 107 -0.10 -11.77 0.42
N LEU A 108 -1.10 -10.99 0.82
CA LEU A 108 -1.39 -9.66 0.27
C LEU A 108 -1.19 -8.59 1.33
N LEU A 109 -0.46 -7.53 0.98
CA LEU A 109 -0.22 -6.37 1.84
C LEU A 109 -0.82 -5.12 1.18
N LEU A 110 -1.92 -4.63 1.75
CA LEU A 110 -2.70 -3.52 1.22
C LEU A 110 -2.43 -2.22 1.98
N VAL A 111 -2.11 -1.14 1.26
CA VAL A 111 -2.19 0.21 1.82
C VAL A 111 -3.61 0.76 1.69
N SER A 112 -4.27 0.87 2.84
CA SER A 112 -5.58 1.51 3.02
C SER A 112 -5.39 2.92 3.61
N ALA A 113 -6.26 3.34 4.53
CA ALA A 113 -6.21 4.63 5.20
C ALA A 113 -6.86 4.59 6.58
N ILE A 114 -6.41 5.47 7.47
CA ILE A 114 -7.07 5.68 8.76
C ILE A 114 -8.57 5.95 8.60
N GLY A 115 -9.39 5.31 9.44
CA GLY A 115 -10.84 5.48 9.45
C GLY A 115 -11.57 4.79 8.29
N ALA A 116 -10.92 3.94 7.52
CA ALA A 116 -11.56 3.08 6.51
C ALA A 116 -12.66 2.21 7.14
N LYS A 117 -13.88 2.33 6.60
CA LYS A 117 -15.07 1.59 7.06
C LYS A 117 -16.13 1.60 5.97
N ALA A 118 -16.63 0.43 5.54
CA ALA A 118 -17.61 0.36 4.45
C ALA A 118 -18.91 1.12 4.76
N SER A 119 -19.29 1.21 6.04
CA SER A 119 -20.45 1.98 6.47
C SER A 119 -20.21 3.50 6.59
N SER A 120 -19.06 4.03 6.16
CA SER A 120 -18.73 5.46 6.31
C SER A 120 -19.60 6.35 5.42
N ARG A 121 -19.95 7.54 5.92
CA ARG A 121 -20.64 8.58 5.11
C ARG A 121 -19.69 9.22 4.10
N THR A 122 -18.40 9.32 4.43
CA THR A 122 -17.38 9.90 3.56
C THR A 122 -16.99 8.90 2.47
N PHE A 123 -17.17 9.27 1.21
CA PHE A 123 -16.89 8.42 0.05
C PHE A 123 -15.48 7.80 0.10
N TYR A 124 -14.45 8.59 0.39
CA TYR A 124 -13.06 8.13 0.45
C TYR A 124 -12.85 6.96 1.43
N THR A 125 -13.26 7.13 2.70
CA THR A 125 -13.07 6.08 3.73
C THR A 125 -14.05 4.94 3.58
N ARG A 126 -15.20 5.18 2.94
CA ARG A 126 -16.14 4.12 2.54
C ARG A 126 -15.50 3.17 1.53
N VAL A 127 -15.03 3.68 0.39
CA VAL A 127 -14.39 2.88 -0.65
C VAL A 127 -13.20 2.09 -0.10
N LYS A 128 -12.37 2.71 0.74
CA LYS A 128 -11.26 2.02 1.42
C LYS A 128 -11.73 0.91 2.36
N GLY A 129 -12.83 1.10 3.09
CA GLY A 129 -13.38 0.05 3.94
C GLY A 129 -14.03 -1.08 3.14
N GLU A 130 -14.74 -0.76 2.07
CA GLU A 130 -15.36 -1.75 1.18
C GLU A 130 -14.32 -2.69 0.57
N VAL A 131 -13.18 -2.16 0.10
CA VAL A 131 -12.12 -3.02 -0.48
C VAL A 131 -11.44 -3.88 0.58
N GLU A 132 -11.28 -3.38 1.80
CA GLU A 132 -10.77 -4.20 2.90
C GLU A 132 -11.70 -5.37 3.22
N GLU A 133 -13.02 -5.14 3.27
CA GLU A 133 -14.02 -6.19 3.50
C GLU A 133 -14.03 -7.21 2.35
N ALA A 134 -14.00 -6.74 1.11
CA ALA A 134 -13.94 -7.61 -0.06
C ALA A 134 -12.69 -8.50 -0.05
N LEU A 135 -11.51 -7.93 0.22
CA LEU A 135 -10.25 -8.68 0.27
C LEU A 135 -10.20 -9.71 1.41
N ARG A 136 -10.83 -9.42 2.56
CA ARG A 136 -10.95 -10.39 3.67
C ARG A 136 -11.72 -11.65 3.26
N SER A 137 -12.68 -11.51 2.36
CA SER A 137 -13.51 -12.65 1.90
C SER A 137 -12.76 -13.61 0.95
N LEU A 138 -11.58 -13.22 0.45
CA LEU A 138 -10.83 -14.00 -0.54
C LEU A 138 -10.07 -15.21 0.02
N GLY A 139 -9.98 -15.35 1.35
CA GLY A 139 -9.34 -16.52 1.98
C GLY A 139 -7.83 -16.64 1.71
N LEU A 140 -7.14 -15.54 1.46
CA LEU A 140 -5.68 -15.52 1.31
C LEU A 140 -4.98 -16.08 2.57
N PRO A 141 -3.83 -16.78 2.43
CA PRO A 141 -3.14 -17.35 3.60
C PRO A 141 -2.75 -16.29 4.64
N ALA A 142 -2.37 -15.09 4.18
CA ALA A 142 -2.32 -13.90 5.02
C ALA A 142 -2.74 -12.64 4.26
N LEU A 143 -3.41 -11.73 4.99
CA LEU A 143 -3.82 -10.41 4.51
C LEU A 143 -3.40 -9.38 5.54
N HIS A 144 -2.48 -8.48 5.17
CA HIS A 144 -2.08 -7.35 6.00
C HIS A 144 -2.67 -6.06 5.44
N ILE A 145 -3.38 -5.31 6.27
CA ILE A 145 -4.01 -4.05 5.89
C ILE A 145 -3.37 -2.92 6.69
N PHE A 146 -2.78 -1.95 6.01
CA PHE A 146 -2.10 -0.81 6.62
C PHE A 146 -2.99 0.42 6.53
N ARG A 147 -3.29 1.04 7.66
CA ARG A 147 -4.14 2.24 7.74
C ARG A 147 -3.32 3.44 8.21
N PRO A 148 -2.41 3.98 7.36
CA PRO A 148 -1.64 5.16 7.71
C PRO A 148 -2.55 6.39 7.83
N SER A 149 -2.09 7.36 8.61
CA SER A 149 -2.67 8.69 8.70
C SER A 149 -2.21 9.57 7.53
N LEU A 150 -2.03 10.88 7.75
CA LEU A 150 -1.44 11.79 6.79
C LEU A 150 -0.01 11.38 6.44
N LEU A 151 0.23 11.13 5.15
CA LEU A 151 1.55 10.79 4.64
C LEU A 151 2.43 12.03 4.48
N LEU A 152 3.61 12.03 5.10
CA LEU A 152 4.67 13.00 4.87
C LEU A 152 5.57 12.54 3.71
N GLY A 153 5.97 13.47 2.85
CA GLY A 153 6.90 13.23 1.75
C GLY A 153 6.79 14.31 0.67
N LYS A 154 7.89 14.55 -0.05
CA LYS A 154 7.92 15.46 -1.20
C LYS A 154 7.09 14.84 -2.34
N ARG A 155 5.83 15.25 -2.45
CA ARG A 155 5.00 15.03 -3.64
C ARG A 155 4.92 16.34 -4.41
N GLU A 156 4.91 16.27 -5.74
CA GLU A 156 4.50 17.41 -6.57
C GLU A 156 3.02 17.77 -6.36
N GLU A 157 2.20 16.81 -5.91
CA GLU A 157 0.78 17.04 -5.63
C GLU A 157 0.51 17.10 -4.12
N PHE A 158 0.34 18.34 -3.64
CA PHE A 158 -0.22 18.69 -2.35
C PHE A 158 -1.58 17.99 -2.16
N ARG A 159 -1.61 16.95 -1.31
CA ARG A 159 -2.87 16.43 -0.76
C ARG A 159 -3.51 17.53 0.08
N PHE A 160 -4.62 18.12 -0.38
CA PHE A 160 -5.69 18.85 0.35
C PHE A 160 -5.33 19.48 1.72
N GLY A 161 -4.13 20.02 1.79
CA GLY A 161 -3.42 20.32 3.03
C GLY A 161 -2.61 21.57 2.88
N GLU A 162 -2.89 22.39 1.86
CA GLU A 162 -2.30 23.72 1.71
C GLU A 162 -2.54 24.58 2.96
N ARG A 163 -3.62 24.32 3.74
CA ARG A 163 -3.86 25.03 5.02
C ARG A 163 -3.38 24.29 6.27
N LEU A 164 -3.14 22.98 6.22
CA LEU A 164 -2.73 22.20 7.40
C LEU A 164 -1.24 21.90 7.41
N ALA A 165 -0.66 21.55 6.26
CA ALA A 165 0.75 21.21 6.12
C ALA A 165 1.68 22.40 6.36
N ALA A 166 1.28 23.61 5.94
CA ALA A 166 2.03 24.84 6.19
C ALA A 166 2.07 25.25 7.67
N ALA A 167 1.06 24.87 8.47
CA ALA A 167 1.01 25.15 9.90
C ALA A 167 1.69 24.06 10.77
N LEU A 168 1.88 22.85 10.22
CA LEU A 168 2.26 21.65 10.98
C LEU A 168 3.74 21.28 10.95
N SER A 169 4.54 21.82 10.01
CA SER A 169 5.89 21.31 9.75
C SER A 169 6.94 21.63 10.81
N GLY A 170 6.68 22.52 11.77
CA GLY A 170 7.66 22.93 12.79
C GLY A 170 7.26 22.77 14.26
N VAL A 171 5.97 22.75 14.61
CA VAL A 171 5.54 23.10 15.99
C VAL A 171 4.61 22.08 16.68
N LEU A 172 4.06 21.09 15.95
CA LEU A 172 2.89 20.33 16.44
C LEU A 172 3.15 18.87 16.85
N SER A 173 4.42 18.44 16.91
CA SER A 173 4.79 17.13 17.48
C SER A 173 4.23 16.86 18.90
N PRO A 174 4.21 17.82 19.85
CA PRO A 174 3.63 17.55 21.18
C PRO A 174 2.08 17.42 21.20
N LEU A 175 1.39 17.88 20.15
CA LEU A 175 -0.08 17.81 20.09
C LEU A 175 -0.60 16.40 19.80
N TYR A 176 0.22 15.53 19.17
CA TYR A 176 -0.15 14.14 18.88
C TYR A 176 0.24 13.18 20.02
N SER A 177 -0.08 13.57 21.26
CA SER A 177 0.10 12.73 22.45
C SER A 177 -1.23 12.08 22.88
N GLY A 178 -1.16 10.99 23.64
CA GLY A 178 -2.34 10.26 24.11
C GLY A 178 -3.24 9.74 22.96
N PRO A 179 -4.57 9.95 23.00
CA PRO A 179 -5.53 9.38 22.04
C PRO A 179 -5.41 9.95 20.61
N LEU A 180 -4.65 11.04 20.43
CA LEU A 180 -4.41 11.67 19.13
C LEU A 180 -3.24 11.05 18.36
N ARG A 181 -2.47 10.13 18.97
CA ARG A 181 -1.33 9.45 18.33
C ARG A 181 -1.69 8.77 17.02
N LYS A 182 -2.88 8.17 16.91
CA LYS A 182 -3.37 7.59 15.65
C LYS A 182 -3.43 8.56 14.48
N TYR A 183 -3.53 9.87 14.72
CA TYR A 183 -3.53 10.88 13.66
C TYR A 183 -2.14 11.48 13.39
N ALA A 184 -1.11 11.09 14.14
CA ALA A 184 0.26 11.58 13.93
C ALA A 184 0.70 11.29 12.49
N PRO A 185 1.22 12.30 11.75
CA PRO A 185 1.69 12.08 10.38
C PRO A 185 2.77 11.00 10.30
N VAL A 186 2.82 10.27 9.18
CA VAL A 186 3.78 9.17 8.98
C VAL A 186 4.50 9.30 7.65
N GLU A 187 5.81 9.07 7.65
CA GLU A 187 6.62 9.09 6.43
C GLU A 187 6.34 7.86 5.57
N ALA A 188 6.32 8.05 4.25
CA ALA A 188 6.08 6.94 3.31
C ALA A 188 7.08 5.79 3.45
N GLY A 189 8.36 6.10 3.69
CA GLY A 189 9.39 5.09 3.96
C GLY A 189 9.12 4.30 5.24
N THR A 190 8.50 4.91 6.25
CA THR A 190 8.09 4.20 7.48
C THR A 190 6.98 3.19 7.19
N VAL A 191 5.98 3.58 6.38
CA VAL A 191 4.92 2.66 5.94
C VAL A 191 5.52 1.50 5.13
N ALA A 192 6.40 1.80 4.17
CA ALA A 192 7.06 0.78 3.35
C ALA A 192 7.88 -0.22 4.20
N LYS A 193 8.67 0.27 5.17
CA LYS A 193 9.39 -0.59 6.13
C LYS A 193 8.44 -1.47 6.93
N ALA A 194 7.34 -0.91 7.43
CA ALA A 194 6.33 -1.67 8.17
C ALA A 194 5.72 -2.80 7.34
N MET A 195 5.46 -2.56 6.05
CA MET A 195 4.98 -3.59 5.13
C MET A 195 5.98 -4.74 4.99
N ILE A 196 7.26 -4.45 4.78
CA ILE A 196 8.31 -5.48 4.64
C ILE A 196 8.46 -6.29 5.92
N LEU A 197 8.45 -5.63 7.09
CA LEU A 197 8.55 -6.32 8.39
C LEU A 197 7.35 -7.24 8.63
N ALA A 198 6.13 -6.77 8.34
CA ALA A 198 4.93 -7.59 8.45
C ALA A 198 5.03 -8.82 7.52
N ALA A 199 5.44 -8.63 6.26
CA ALA A 199 5.63 -9.74 5.33
C ALA A 199 6.64 -10.76 5.86
N LYS A 200 7.72 -10.29 6.50
CA LYS A 200 8.80 -11.11 7.06
C LYS A 200 8.41 -11.84 8.34
N SER A 201 7.44 -11.33 9.09
CA SER A 201 6.95 -11.96 10.34
C SER A 201 6.36 -13.36 10.12
N GLY A 202 5.84 -13.65 8.92
CA GLY A 202 5.28 -14.96 8.58
C GLY A 202 3.94 -15.28 9.26
N GLN A 203 3.26 -14.27 9.81
CA GLN A 203 1.95 -14.43 10.43
C GLN A 203 0.89 -14.82 9.38
N ALA A 204 0.07 -15.82 9.69
CA ALA A 204 -1.09 -16.21 8.88
C ALA A 204 -2.35 -15.45 9.32
N GLY A 205 -3.37 -15.41 8.46
CA GLY A 205 -4.66 -14.76 8.74
C GLY A 205 -4.69 -13.27 8.43
N ILE A 206 -5.69 -12.57 8.98
CA ILE A 206 -5.95 -11.15 8.70
C ILE A 206 -5.37 -10.27 9.80
N HIS A 207 -4.54 -9.30 9.41
CA HIS A 207 -3.85 -8.38 10.32
C HIS A 207 -4.11 -6.94 9.93
N MET A 208 -4.56 -6.15 10.90
CA MET A 208 -4.75 -4.71 10.74
C MET A 208 -3.59 -3.97 11.41
N HIS A 209 -2.94 -3.09 10.66
CA HIS A 209 -1.85 -2.23 11.13
C HIS A 209 -2.35 -0.79 11.13
N GLU A 210 -2.81 -0.35 12.30
CA GLU A 210 -3.23 1.04 12.50
C GLU A 210 -2.01 1.97 12.57
N ASN A 211 -2.23 3.27 12.30
CA ASN A 211 -1.14 4.25 12.18
C ASN A 211 -0.16 4.26 13.38
N GLU A 212 -0.67 4.07 14.60
CA GLU A 212 0.19 4.04 15.81
C GLU A 212 1.18 2.88 15.79
N GLN A 213 0.80 1.74 15.22
CA GLN A 213 1.67 0.58 15.09
C GLN A 213 2.70 0.81 13.97
N ILE A 214 2.27 1.42 12.88
CA ILE A 214 3.15 1.75 11.74
C ILE A 214 4.26 2.73 12.18
N VAL A 215 3.91 3.80 12.91
CA VAL A 215 4.87 4.82 13.35
C VAL A 215 5.96 4.24 14.27
N LYS A 216 5.64 3.21 15.08
CA LYS A 216 6.62 2.57 15.97
C LYS A 216 7.76 1.88 15.24
N VAL A 217 7.58 1.49 13.97
CA VAL A 217 8.65 0.88 13.16
C VAL A 217 9.85 1.83 12.99
N LYS A 218 9.62 3.15 13.02
CA LYS A 218 10.69 4.16 12.98
C LYS A 218 11.62 4.11 14.21
N GLN A 219 11.17 3.53 15.33
CA GLN A 219 11.89 3.53 16.61
C GLN A 219 12.78 2.28 16.81
N THR A 220 12.81 1.35 15.85
CA THR A 220 13.53 0.07 15.97
C THR A 220 14.70 -0.04 14.98
N SER A 221 15.23 1.09 14.51
CA SER A 221 16.40 1.17 13.61
C SER A 221 17.51 1.98 14.24
#